data_AF-A0A7W4PEI6-F1
#
_entry.id   AF-A0A7W4PEI6-F1
#
_cell.length_a   1.000
_cell.length_b   1.000
_cell.length_c   1.000
_cell.angle_alpha   90.00
_cell.angle_beta   90.00
_cell.angle_gamma   90.00
#
_symmetry.space_group_name_H-M   'P 1'
#
loop_
_entity.id
_entity.type
_entity.pdbx_description
1 polymer ?
#
loop_
_entity_poly.entity_id
_entity_poly.type
_entity_poly.pdbx_seq_one_letter_code
_entity_poly.pdbx_strand_id
1 'polypeptide(L)'
;MQTEIMILAAGAMLLFVHIIIPSTLKTRQYGIDWNTGPRDETMPPLNPVIARLARAQANFQETFPIAIVALIGVVVTGRESDLSAIGGWIWLAARLLYLPLYAFGVEKIRSIVFLVSLVGLGLVLYALVFG
;
A
#
# COMPACT_ATOMS: atom_id res chain seq x y z
N MET A 1 -3.64 -8.35 -21.92
CA MET A 1 -3.92 -7.55 -20.71
C MET A 1 -2.60 -6.92 -20.31
N GLN A 2 -2.52 -5.59 -20.20
CA GLN A 2 -1.26 -4.91 -19.84
C GLN A 2 -0.86 -5.31 -18.40
N THR A 3 0.36 -5.78 -18.23
CA THR A 3 0.89 -6.30 -16.96
C THR A 3 0.78 -5.25 -15.85
N GLU A 4 1.02 -3.99 -16.19
CA GLU A 4 0.95 -2.82 -15.31
C GLU A 4 -0.46 -2.61 -14.76
N ILE A 5 -1.50 -2.79 -15.58
CA ILE A 5 -2.91 -2.70 -15.13
C ILE A 5 -3.23 -3.82 -14.15
N MET A 6 -2.73 -5.03 -14.40
CA MET A 6 -2.91 -6.16 -13.47
C MET A 6 -2.23 -5.89 -12.12
N ILE A 7 -1.00 -5.37 -12.14
CA ILE A 7 -0.26 -4.98 -10.93
C ILE A 7 -1.02 -3.89 -10.18
N LEU A 8 -1.55 -2.89 -10.89
CA LEU A 8 -2.33 -1.81 -10.29
C LEU A 8 -3.63 -2.32 -9.66
N ALA A 9 -4.34 -3.21 -10.35
CA ALA A 9 -5.56 -3.83 -9.82
C ALA A 9 -5.26 -4.65 -8.56
N ALA A 10 -4.17 -5.42 -8.55
CA ALA A 10 -3.73 -6.14 -7.35
C ALA A 10 -3.32 -5.17 -6.21
N GLY A 11 -2.71 -4.03 -6.54
CA GLY A 11 -2.44 -2.95 -5.59
C GLY A 11 -3.72 -2.35 -4.98
N ALA A 12 -4.77 -2.17 -5.78
CA ALA A 12 -6.08 -1.73 -5.30
C ALA A 12 -6.73 -2.77 -4.37
N MET A 13 -6.59 -4.07 -4.70
CA MET A 13 -7.01 -5.16 -3.80
C MET A 13 -6.24 -5.13 -2.48
N LEU A 14 -4.93 -4.85 -2.51
CA LEU A 14 -4.14 -4.67 -1.30
C LEU A 14 -4.57 -3.43 -0.50
N LEU A 15 -5.01 -2.35 -1.16
CA LEU A 15 -5.60 -1.20 -0.47
C LEU A 15 -6.90 -1.58 0.28
N PHE A 16 -7.76 -2.44 -0.30
CA PHE A 16 -8.92 -2.97 0.43
C PHE A 16 -8.50 -3.69 1.71
N VAL A 17 -7.44 -4.49 1.67
CA VAL A 17 -6.88 -5.15 2.87
C VAL A 17 -6.42 -4.11 3.90
N HIS A 18 -5.73 -3.07 3.47
CA HIS A 18 -5.30 -1.95 4.32
C HIS A 18 -6.48 -1.16 4.93
N ILE A 19 -7.65 -1.15 4.30
CA ILE A 19 -8.85 -0.47 4.82
C ILE A 19 -9.62 -1.38 5.77
N ILE A 20 -9.91 -2.61 5.35
CA ILE A 20 -10.80 -3.53 6.05
C ILE A 20 -10.16 -3.98 7.37
N ILE A 21 -8.90 -4.43 7.36
CA ILE A 21 -8.29 -5.03 8.56
C ILE A 21 -8.24 -4.03 9.73
N PRO A 22 -7.65 -2.81 9.61
CA PRO A 22 -7.61 -1.89 10.73
C PRO A 22 -9.01 -1.42 11.14
N SER A 23 -9.93 -1.20 10.19
CA SER A 23 -11.31 -0.79 10.46
C SER A 23 -12.08 -1.83 11.29
N THR A 24 -12.01 -3.09 10.89
CA THR A 24 -12.64 -4.20 11.62
C THR A 24 -12.04 -4.36 13.01
N LEU A 25 -10.71 -4.26 13.15
CA LEU A 25 -10.05 -4.41 14.45
C LEU A 25 -10.37 -3.23 15.39
N LYS A 26 -10.44 -1.99 14.89
CA LYS A 26 -10.89 -0.84 15.67
C LYS A 26 -12.34 -1.02 16.12
N THR A 27 -13.21 -1.50 15.25
CA THR A 27 -14.62 -1.81 15.58
C THR A 27 -14.71 -2.89 16.67
N ARG A 28 -13.84 -3.91 16.64
CA ARG A 28 -13.78 -4.92 17.71
C ARG A 28 -13.31 -4.35 19.05
N GLN A 29 -12.45 -3.32 19.04
CA GLN A 29 -11.96 -2.70 20.26
C GLN A 29 -12.94 -1.67 20.84
N TYR A 30 -13.55 -0.84 19.98
CA TYR A 30 -14.36 0.31 20.41
C TYR A 30 -15.88 0.09 20.25
N GLY A 31 -16.30 -1.03 19.65
CA GLY A 31 -17.70 -1.36 19.42
C GLY A 31 -18.26 -0.85 18.09
N ILE A 32 -19.44 -1.36 17.75
CA ILE A 32 -20.17 -0.99 16.52
C ILE A 32 -20.67 0.45 16.61
N ASP A 33 -21.21 0.86 17.77
CA ASP A 33 -21.77 2.20 17.98
C ASP A 33 -20.73 3.29 17.73
N TRP A 34 -19.49 3.07 18.19
CA TRP A 34 -18.37 3.96 17.87
C TRP A 34 -18.08 3.98 16.37
N ASN A 35 -18.05 2.82 15.70
CA ASN A 35 -17.70 2.72 14.30
C ASN A 35 -18.75 3.39 13.38
N THR A 36 -20.03 3.30 13.72
CA THR A 36 -21.14 3.90 12.97
C THR A 36 -21.48 5.33 13.41
N GLY A 37 -20.99 5.74 14.59
CA GLY A 37 -21.16 7.08 15.13
C GLY A 37 -20.14 8.09 14.59
N PRO A 38 -20.17 9.33 15.09
CA PRO A 38 -19.32 10.43 14.62
C PRO A 38 -17.84 10.31 15.03
N ARG A 39 -17.50 9.42 15.99
CA ARG A 39 -16.13 9.13 16.47
C ARG A 39 -15.41 10.30 17.14
N ASP A 40 -16.15 11.30 17.62
CA ASP A 40 -15.59 12.47 18.31
C ASP A 40 -15.16 12.19 19.77
N GLU A 41 -15.56 11.04 20.30
CA GLU A 41 -15.27 10.65 21.67
C GLU A 41 -13.79 10.30 21.89
N THR A 42 -13.25 10.68 23.05
CA THR A 42 -11.90 10.29 23.46
C THR A 42 -11.88 8.80 23.80
N MET A 43 -11.29 7.99 22.91
CA MET A 43 -11.17 6.56 23.11
C MET A 43 -9.88 6.15 23.83
N PRO A 44 -9.88 5.02 24.57
CA PRO A 44 -8.65 4.43 25.11
C PRO A 44 -7.62 4.16 24.00
N PRO A 45 -6.32 4.12 24.32
CA PRO A 45 -5.29 3.82 23.33
C PRO A 45 -5.56 2.53 22.55
N LEU A 46 -5.29 2.56 21.24
CA LEU A 46 -5.38 1.37 20.40
C LEU A 46 -4.43 0.29 20.89
N ASN A 47 -4.86 -0.98 20.75
CA ASN A 47 -3.93 -2.10 20.84
C ASN A 47 -2.72 -1.85 19.91
N PRO A 48 -1.48 -2.10 20.35
CA PRO A 48 -0.28 -1.80 19.57
C PRO A 48 -0.30 -2.35 18.14
N VAL A 49 -0.86 -3.54 17.93
CA VAL A 49 -0.98 -4.15 16.59
C VAL A 49 -1.95 -3.34 15.71
N ILE A 50 -3.08 -2.90 16.26
CA ILE A 50 -4.07 -2.10 15.53
C ILE A 50 -3.50 -0.73 15.17
N ALA A 51 -2.80 -0.09 16.11
CA ALA A 51 -2.09 1.16 15.84
C ALA A 51 -1.02 1.01 14.74
N ARG A 52 -0.29 -0.12 14.75
CA ARG A 52 0.70 -0.45 13.72
C ARG A 52 0.05 -0.64 12.35
N LEU A 53 -1.05 -1.39 12.27
CA LEU A 53 -1.79 -1.61 11.04
C LEU A 53 -2.41 -0.30 10.48
N ALA A 54 -2.89 0.59 11.34
CA ALA A 54 -3.37 1.92 10.94
C ALA A 54 -2.25 2.79 10.33
N ARG A 55 -1.03 2.73 10.90
CA ARG A 55 0.13 3.42 10.30
C ARG A 55 0.56 2.77 8.97
N ALA A 56 0.48 1.45 8.86
CA ALA A 56 0.74 0.74 7.60
C ALA A 56 -0.25 1.14 6.50
N GLN A 57 -1.53 1.30 6.85
CA GLN A 57 -2.57 1.82 5.96
C GLN A 57 -2.24 3.23 5.47
N ALA A 58 -1.96 4.17 6.38
CA ALA A 58 -1.62 5.55 6.03
C ALA A 58 -0.41 5.59 5.06
N ASN A 59 0.64 4.83 5.36
CA ASN A 59 1.82 4.75 4.50
C ASN A 59 1.53 4.17 3.10
N PHE A 60 0.61 3.20 2.99
CA PHE A 60 0.18 2.70 1.69
C PHE A 60 -0.60 3.77 0.93
N GLN A 61 -1.50 4.48 1.59
CA GLN A 61 -2.30 5.55 0.98
C GLN A 61 -1.45 6.75 0.54
N GLU A 62 -0.35 7.06 1.21
CA GLU A 62 0.60 8.10 0.79
C GLU A 62 1.35 7.75 -0.50
N THR A 63 1.62 6.46 -0.73
CA THR A 63 2.46 6.00 -1.84
C THR A 63 1.67 5.43 -3.01
N PHE A 64 0.45 4.94 -2.79
CA PHE A 64 -0.40 4.35 -3.83
C PHE A 64 -0.77 5.33 -4.96
N PRO A 65 -1.05 6.63 -4.73
CA PRO A 65 -1.27 7.59 -5.81
C PRO A 65 -0.09 7.68 -6.79
N ILE A 66 1.14 7.53 -6.29
CA ILE A 66 2.34 7.53 -7.14
C ILE A 66 2.34 6.28 -8.04
N ALA A 67 1.99 5.12 -7.48
CA ALA A 67 1.86 3.88 -8.24
C ALA A 67 0.76 3.95 -9.30
N ILE A 68 -0.38 4.57 -8.98
CA ILE A 68 -1.47 4.84 -9.92
C ILE A 68 -0.95 5.67 -11.10
N VAL A 69 -0.31 6.81 -10.83
CA VAL A 69 0.22 7.69 -11.88
C VAL A 69 1.26 6.96 -12.74
N ALA A 70 2.18 6.22 -12.12
CA ALA A 70 3.24 5.52 -12.83
C ALA A 70 2.69 4.39 -13.72
N LEU A 71 1.90 3.46 -13.16
CA LEU A 71 1.42 2.27 -13.87
C LEU A 71 0.37 2.61 -14.93
N ILE A 72 -0.55 3.55 -14.65
CA ILE A 72 -1.49 4.03 -15.67
C ILE A 72 -0.75 4.85 -16.73
N GLY A 73 0.17 5.71 -16.31
CA GLY A 73 0.92 6.59 -17.22
C GLY A 73 1.66 5.79 -18.30
N VAL A 74 2.35 4.73 -17.90
CA VAL A 74 3.08 3.85 -18.83
C VAL A 74 2.14 3.27 -19.87
N VAL A 75 0.97 2.79 -19.45
CA VAL A 75 -0.06 2.19 -20.32
C VAL A 75 -0.69 3.22 -21.26
N VAL A 76 -1.08 4.39 -20.75
CA VAL A 76 -1.75 5.43 -21.54
C VAL A 76 -0.80 6.07 -22.56
N THR A 77 0.50 6.08 -22.28
CA THR A 77 1.52 6.63 -23.19
C THR A 77 2.12 5.58 -24.14
N GLY A 78 1.73 4.30 -24.04
CA GLY A 78 2.27 3.25 -24.90
C GLY A 78 3.74 2.91 -24.63
N ARG A 79 4.21 3.12 -23.39
CA ARG A 79 5.61 2.93 -22.95
C ARG A 79 5.83 1.66 -22.15
N GLU A 80 4.93 0.69 -22.27
CA GLU A 80 5.05 -0.59 -21.59
C GLU A 80 6.34 -1.30 -22.00
N SER A 81 7.06 -1.83 -21.01
CA SER A 81 8.33 -2.53 -21.21
C SER A 81 8.55 -3.58 -20.13
N ASP A 82 9.53 -4.47 -20.33
CA ASP A 82 9.95 -5.41 -19.28
C ASP A 82 10.39 -4.68 -18.01
N LEU A 83 10.96 -3.47 -18.15
CA LEU A 83 11.40 -2.64 -17.04
C LEU A 83 10.22 -2.13 -16.19
N SER A 84 9.15 -1.64 -16.84
CA SER A 84 7.94 -1.20 -16.11
C SER A 84 7.23 -2.38 -15.44
N ALA A 85 7.19 -3.55 -16.09
CA ALA A 85 6.62 -4.75 -15.51
C ALA A 85 7.42 -5.24 -14.28
N ILE A 86 8.75 -5.33 -14.39
CA ILE A 86 9.64 -5.72 -13.27
C ILE A 86 9.51 -4.72 -12.13
N GLY A 87 9.56 -3.42 -12.42
CA GLY A 87 9.43 -2.36 -11.43
C GLY A 87 8.11 -2.44 -10.66
N GLY A 88 7.00 -2.63 -11.39
CA GLY A 88 5.68 -2.79 -10.79
C GLY A 88 5.57 -4.02 -9.88
N TRP A 89 6.14 -5.16 -10.28
CA TRP A 89 6.15 -6.37 -9.46
C TRP A 89 7.01 -6.23 -8.20
N ILE A 90 8.19 -5.61 -8.32
CA ILE A 90 9.05 -5.29 -7.16
C ILE A 90 8.29 -4.43 -6.17
N TRP A 91 7.62 -3.38 -6.66
CA TRP A 91 6.80 -2.52 -5.83
C TRP A 91 5.71 -3.31 -5.10
N LEU A 92 4.88 -4.05 -5.84
CA LEU A 92 3.73 -4.76 -5.27
C LEU A 92 4.16 -5.84 -4.26
N ALA A 93 5.17 -6.65 -4.59
CA ALA A 93 5.69 -7.68 -3.69
C ALA A 93 6.25 -7.07 -2.40
N ALA A 94 7.00 -5.97 -2.51
CA ALA A 94 7.51 -5.25 -1.35
C ALA A 94 6.38 -4.69 -0.49
N ARG A 95 5.33 -4.10 -1.09
CA ARG A 95 4.15 -3.62 -0.35
C ARG A 95 3.40 -4.75 0.36
N LEU A 96 3.29 -5.92 -0.27
CA LEU A 96 2.67 -7.09 0.33
C LEU A 96 3.45 -7.59 1.55
N LEU A 97 4.79 -7.62 1.49
CA LEU A 97 5.66 -7.99 2.60
C LEU A 97 5.71 -6.92 3.71
N TYR A 98 5.60 -5.64 3.33
CA TYR A 98 5.63 -4.52 4.27
C TYR A 98 4.50 -4.60 5.30
N LEU A 99 3.30 -5.01 4.89
CA LEU A 99 2.13 -5.11 5.77
C LEU A 99 2.34 -6.04 6.99
N PRO A 100 2.67 -7.34 6.83
CA PRO A 100 2.92 -8.22 7.97
C PRO A 100 4.13 -7.78 8.79
N LEU A 101 5.22 -7.32 8.17
CA LEU A 101 6.39 -6.79 8.89
C LEU A 101 6.01 -5.63 9.81
N TYR A 102 5.15 -4.73 9.33
CA TYR A 102 4.62 -3.63 10.14
C TYR A 102 3.75 -4.15 11.28
N ALA A 103 2.83 -5.09 11.01
CA ALA A 103 1.92 -5.65 12.01
C ALA A 103 2.68 -6.30 13.20
N PHE A 104 3.72 -7.07 12.89
CA PHE A 104 4.57 -7.74 13.88
C PHE A 104 5.60 -6.82 14.54
N GLY A 105 5.76 -5.58 14.08
CA GLY A 105 6.72 -4.63 14.63
C GLY A 105 8.17 -4.97 14.28
N VAL A 106 8.41 -5.60 13.13
CA VAL A 106 9.77 -5.90 12.66
C VAL A 106 10.44 -4.62 12.17
N GLU A 107 11.36 -4.10 12.98
CA GLU A 107 12.09 -2.86 12.70
C GLU A 107 13.23 -3.10 11.70
N LYS A 108 13.70 -2.02 11.06
CA LYS A 108 14.78 -1.98 10.03
C LYS A 108 14.48 -2.75 8.74
N ILE A 109 14.16 -4.05 8.81
CA ILE A 109 13.79 -4.87 7.65
C ILE A 109 12.60 -4.26 6.93
N ARG A 110 11.57 -3.84 7.67
CA ARG A 110 10.44 -3.10 7.13
C ARG A 110 10.87 -1.87 6.31
N SER A 111 11.85 -1.11 6.81
CA SER A 111 12.36 0.08 6.12
C SER A 111 13.13 -0.28 4.85
N ILE A 112 13.91 -1.37 4.87
CA ILE A 112 14.58 -1.89 3.67
C ILE A 112 13.54 -2.29 2.62
N VAL A 113 12.50 -3.04 3.02
CA VAL A 113 11.41 -3.44 2.12
C VAL A 113 10.68 -2.21 1.55
N PHE A 114 10.49 -1.16 2.34
CA PHE A 114 9.95 0.11 1.83
C PHE A 114 10.85 0.73 0.75
N LEU A 115 12.16 0.81 0.99
CA LEU A 115 13.11 1.31 -0.01
C LEU A 115 13.09 0.48 -1.28
N VAL A 116 13.03 -0.85 -1.18
CA VAL A 116 12.86 -1.73 -2.35
C VAL A 116 11.59 -1.40 -3.12
N SER A 117 10.47 -1.12 -2.42
CA SER A 117 9.23 -0.71 -3.08
C SER A 117 9.37 0.62 -3.85
N LEU A 118 10.14 1.56 -3.31
CA LEU A 118 10.42 2.84 -3.96
C LEU A 118 11.31 2.67 -5.18
N VAL A 119 12.32 1.79 -5.12
CA VAL A 119 13.14 1.44 -6.29
C VAL A 119 12.25 0.85 -7.39
N GLY A 120 11.35 -0.08 -7.05
CA GLY A 120 10.38 -0.63 -7.99
C GLY A 120 9.56 0.45 -8.69
N LEU A 121 8.98 1.39 -7.94
CA LEU A 121 8.26 2.53 -8.52
C LEU A 121 9.15 3.45 -9.36
N GLY A 122 10.40 3.67 -8.92
CA GLY A 122 11.39 4.45 -9.66
C GLY A 122 11.67 3.85 -11.05
N LEU A 123 11.71 2.52 -11.16
CA LEU A 123 11.86 1.85 -12.46
C LEU A 123 10.65 2.06 -13.37
N VAL A 124 9.42 2.00 -12.83
CA VAL A 124 8.20 2.30 -13.60
C VAL A 124 8.18 3.74 -14.07
N LEU A 125 8.53 4.69 -13.20
CA LEU A 125 8.62 6.11 -13.54
C LEU A 125 9.72 6.39 -14.55
N TYR A 126 10.85 5.70 -14.46
CA TYR A 126 11.92 5.81 -15.45
C TYR A 126 11.43 5.35 -16.83
N ALA A 127 10.76 4.19 -16.90
CA ALA A 127 10.14 3.71 -18.14
C ALA A 127 9.09 4.70 -18.68
N LEU A 128 8.30 5.34 -17.81
CA LEU A 128 7.32 6.35 -18.23
C LEU A 128 7.96 7.59 -18.87
N VAL A 129 9.10 8.04 -18.35
CA VAL A 129 9.72 9.30 -18.78
C VAL A 129 10.68 9.10 -19.96
N PHE A 130 11.41 7.99 -19.98
CA PHE A 130 12.52 7.76 -20.90
C PHE A 130 12.37 6.52 -21.80
N GLY A 131 11.33 5.72 -21.58
CA GLY A 131 10.98 4.57 -22.41
C GLY A 131 10.24 4.92 -23.69
#